data_AF-A0A7V9L6P8-F1
#
_entry.id   AF-A0A7V9L6P8-F1
#
_cell.length_a   1.000
_cell.length_b   1.000
_cell.length_c   1.000
_cell.angle_alpha   90.00
_cell.angle_beta   90.00
_cell.angle_gamma   90.00
#
_symmetry.space_group_name_H-M   'P 1'
#
loop_
_entity.id
_entity.type
_entity.pdbx_description
1 polymer ?
#
loop_
_entity_poly.entity_id
_entity_poly.type
_entity_poly.pdbx_seq_one_letter_code
_entity_poly.pdbx_strand_id
1 'polypeptide(L)'
;MRFLLVGLLAACGGGSGSDGSLDCEYLASSDNCWKVTASAAISCLPPEDAIGVLSADFASCTYATGQVITFTPALTLPLANEHEWNFTMTTDGQPCLAYNDSDEGFELTVGDDTVSEVLTGNGGLALTCPDGSSFSNSNPIELLSCPDSNFGNLPGNTSSSGIDSVSFGLINTGVNTLTIFDCN
;
A
#
# COMPACT_ATOMS: atom_id res chain seq x y z
N MET A 1 -18.21 44.72 37.19
CA MET A 1 -17.03 43.97 37.66
C MET A 1 -16.92 42.73 36.79
N ARG A 2 -15.95 42.64 35.85
CA ARG A 2 -14.71 41.83 35.97
C ARG A 2 -15.02 40.41 36.48
N PHE A 3 -14.81 39.32 35.71
CA PHE A 3 -13.50 38.77 35.31
C PHE A 3 -13.54 37.75 34.14
N LEU A 4 -12.37 37.58 33.50
CA LEU A 4 -11.95 36.69 32.39
C LEU A 4 -11.92 35.17 32.69
N LEU A 5 -11.94 34.36 31.60
CA LEU A 5 -11.15 33.11 31.32
C LEU A 5 -11.53 32.64 29.89
N VAL A 6 -10.75 32.75 28.82
CA VAL A 6 -9.48 32.09 28.39
C VAL A 6 -9.46 30.56 28.52
N GLY A 7 -9.40 29.89 27.37
CA GLY A 7 -8.96 28.49 27.16
C GLY A 7 -8.92 28.23 25.64
N LEU A 8 -7.85 28.53 24.91
CA LEU A 8 -6.62 27.75 24.66
C LEU A 8 -6.82 26.30 24.16
N LEU A 9 -6.30 26.11 22.93
CA LEU A 9 -5.63 24.92 22.36
C LEU A 9 -6.50 23.75 21.87
N ALA A 10 -6.82 23.78 20.56
CA ALA A 10 -6.85 22.55 19.78
C ALA A 10 -5.42 22.28 19.30
N ALA A 11 -4.80 21.26 19.89
CA ALA A 11 -3.50 20.74 19.54
C ALA A 11 -3.55 20.08 18.15
N CYS A 12 -2.87 20.65 17.16
CA CYS A 12 -2.32 19.83 16.09
C CYS A 12 -1.13 19.08 16.70
N GLY A 13 -1.35 17.82 17.06
CA GLY A 13 -0.28 16.90 17.38
C GLY A 13 0.55 16.68 16.12
N GLY A 14 1.63 17.45 15.97
CA GLY A 14 2.70 17.07 15.07
C GLY A 14 3.34 15.82 15.65
N GLY A 15 2.97 14.65 15.13
CA GLY A 15 3.70 13.42 15.37
C GLY A 15 5.15 13.68 15.01
N SER A 16 6.02 13.69 16.03
CA SER A 16 7.47 13.65 15.80
C SER A 16 7.79 12.22 15.43
N GLY A 17 7.59 11.87 14.17
CA GLY A 17 8.07 10.62 13.61
C GLY A 17 9.56 10.49 13.92
N SER A 18 9.97 9.34 14.45
CA SER A 18 11.39 9.05 14.65
C SER A 18 11.99 8.57 13.35
N ASP A 19 13.00 9.27 12.82
CA ASP A 19 13.74 8.82 11.65
C ASP A 19 14.65 7.63 12.00
N GLY A 20 14.73 6.64 11.10
CA GLY A 20 15.48 5.41 11.30
C GLY A 20 16.20 4.90 10.05
N SER A 21 16.97 3.83 10.23
CA SER A 21 17.57 3.09 9.12
C SER A 21 16.55 2.10 8.57
N LEU A 22 16.36 2.08 7.25
CA LEU A 22 15.70 0.97 6.58
C LEU A 22 16.74 -0.14 6.46
N ASP A 23 16.70 -1.12 7.36
CA ASP A 23 17.65 -2.23 7.43
C ASP A 23 16.95 -3.59 7.59
N CYS A 24 17.73 -4.66 7.68
CA CYS A 24 17.18 -6.00 7.84
C CYS A 24 16.41 -6.20 9.16
N GLU A 25 16.75 -5.46 10.22
CA GLU A 25 16.05 -5.54 11.50
C GLU A 25 14.66 -4.92 11.36
N TYR A 26 14.58 -3.75 10.71
CA TYR A 26 13.30 -3.11 10.37
C TYR A 26 12.44 -4.00 9.46
N LEU A 27 13.02 -4.55 8.39
CA LEU A 27 12.29 -5.42 7.46
C LEU A 27 11.83 -6.73 8.14
N ALA A 28 12.60 -7.28 9.08
CA ALA A 28 12.21 -8.47 9.83
C ALA A 28 11.11 -8.19 10.86
N SER A 29 11.04 -6.97 11.41
CA SER A 29 10.02 -6.58 12.38
C SER A 29 8.61 -6.85 11.87
N SER A 30 7.74 -7.47 12.67
CA SER A 30 6.31 -7.60 12.37
C SER A 30 5.57 -6.27 12.44
N ASP A 31 6.15 -5.32 13.17
CA ASP A 31 5.51 -4.05 13.54
C ASP A 31 6.00 -2.90 12.66
N ASN A 32 6.70 -3.20 11.55
CA ASN A 32 7.05 -2.18 10.58
C ASN A 32 5.79 -1.66 9.88
N CYS A 33 5.80 -0.39 9.49
CA CYS A 33 4.57 0.27 9.05
C CYS A 33 4.02 -0.29 7.74
N TRP A 34 4.87 -0.84 6.85
CA TRP A 34 4.40 -1.58 5.68
C TRP A 34 3.51 -2.77 6.07
N LYS A 35 3.99 -3.66 6.94
CA LYS A 35 3.24 -4.84 7.39
C LYS A 35 1.99 -4.45 8.16
N VAL A 36 2.08 -3.45 9.03
CA VAL A 36 0.94 -2.97 9.81
C VAL A 36 -0.14 -2.41 8.87
N THR A 37 0.20 -1.48 7.96
CA THR A 37 -0.76 -0.91 7.01
C THR A 37 -1.32 -1.97 6.06
N ALA A 38 -0.48 -2.88 5.54
CA ALA A 38 -0.94 -3.97 4.70
C ALA A 38 -1.86 -4.95 5.45
N SER A 39 -1.61 -5.23 6.74
CA SER A 39 -2.49 -6.07 7.55
C SER A 39 -3.86 -5.41 7.80
N ALA A 40 -3.89 -4.08 7.92
CA ALA A 40 -5.13 -3.32 8.04
C ALA A 40 -5.98 -3.43 6.76
N ALA A 41 -5.36 -3.63 5.59
CA ALA A 41 -6.08 -3.81 4.33
C ALA A 41 -7.05 -4.99 4.36
N ILE A 42 -6.80 -6.02 5.19
CA ILE A 42 -7.62 -7.24 5.27
C ILE A 42 -9.11 -6.93 5.49
N SER A 43 -9.45 -5.89 6.25
CA SER A 43 -10.86 -5.52 6.48
C SER A 43 -11.56 -4.95 5.24
N CYS A 44 -10.80 -4.54 4.23
CA CYS A 44 -11.33 -4.04 2.96
C CYS A 44 -11.55 -5.16 1.93
N LEU A 45 -10.87 -6.28 2.09
CA LEU A 45 -10.73 -7.27 1.03
C LEU A 45 -12.02 -8.08 0.80
N PRO A 46 -12.27 -8.51 -0.44
CA PRO A 46 -13.24 -9.56 -0.70
C PRO A 46 -12.80 -10.88 -0.02
N PRO A 47 -13.71 -11.87 0.12
CA PRO A 47 -13.33 -13.21 0.57
C PRO A 47 -12.22 -13.81 -0.29
N GLU A 48 -11.31 -14.60 0.31
CA GLU A 48 -10.09 -15.11 -0.36
C GLU A 48 -10.34 -15.93 -1.63
N ASP A 49 -11.51 -16.56 -1.75
CA ASP A 49 -11.92 -17.39 -2.89
C ASP A 49 -12.89 -16.68 -3.85
N ALA A 50 -13.21 -15.41 -3.59
CA ALA A 50 -14.09 -14.63 -4.43
C ALA A 50 -13.34 -14.11 -5.66
N ILE A 51 -13.98 -14.23 -6.83
CA ILE A 51 -13.52 -13.64 -8.08
C ILE A 51 -14.48 -12.50 -8.42
N GLY A 52 -13.93 -11.31 -8.62
CA GLY A 52 -14.68 -10.13 -9.03
C GLY A 52 -15.00 -10.15 -10.52
N VAL A 53 -16.06 -9.44 -10.90
CA VAL A 53 -16.45 -9.27 -12.30
C VAL A 53 -15.76 -8.04 -12.86
N LEU A 54 -14.89 -8.22 -13.85
CA LEU A 54 -14.20 -7.15 -14.53
C LEU A 54 -15.15 -6.45 -15.52
N SER A 55 -15.20 -5.11 -15.49
CA SER A 55 -16.03 -4.35 -16.42
C SER A 55 -15.48 -4.43 -17.85
N ALA A 56 -16.37 -4.34 -18.84
CA ALA A 56 -16.01 -4.47 -20.26
C ALA A 56 -15.08 -3.35 -20.78
N ASP A 57 -15.04 -2.22 -20.07
CA ASP A 57 -14.12 -1.09 -20.32
C ASP A 57 -12.84 -1.17 -19.48
N PHE A 58 -12.67 -2.23 -18.68
CA PHE A 58 -11.54 -2.46 -17.78
C PHE A 58 -11.28 -1.34 -16.77
N ALA A 59 -12.31 -0.55 -16.46
CA ALA A 59 -12.22 0.55 -15.50
C ALA A 59 -12.54 0.12 -14.07
N SER A 60 -13.18 -1.03 -13.88
CA SER A 60 -13.57 -1.49 -12.55
C SER A 60 -13.70 -3.00 -12.42
N CYS A 61 -13.62 -3.49 -11.19
CA CYS A 61 -13.89 -4.88 -10.85
C CYS A 61 -14.81 -4.93 -9.62
N THR A 62 -15.92 -5.65 -9.71
CA THR A 62 -16.98 -5.65 -8.68
C THR A 62 -17.20 -7.03 -8.08
N TYR A 63 -17.32 -7.08 -6.76
CA TYR A 63 -17.59 -8.30 -6.00
C TYR A 63 -19.05 -8.34 -5.52
N ALA A 64 -19.60 -9.55 -5.42
CA ALA A 64 -20.96 -9.77 -4.90
C ALA A 64 -21.13 -9.30 -3.44
N THR A 65 -20.02 -9.22 -2.70
CA THR A 65 -19.93 -8.78 -1.30
C THR A 65 -19.87 -7.26 -1.13
N GLY A 66 -19.95 -6.48 -2.21
CA GLY A 66 -20.04 -5.01 -2.15
C GLY A 66 -18.70 -4.28 -2.33
N GLN A 67 -17.58 -4.99 -2.45
CA GLN A 67 -16.29 -4.39 -2.81
C GLN A 67 -16.28 -4.00 -4.29
N VAL A 68 -15.74 -2.81 -4.59
CA VAL A 68 -15.50 -2.36 -5.96
C VAL A 68 -14.10 -1.79 -6.06
N ILE A 69 -13.30 -2.36 -6.97
CA ILE A 69 -12.01 -1.82 -7.41
C ILE A 69 -12.26 -0.89 -8.58
N THR A 70 -11.68 0.31 -8.56
CA THR A 70 -11.70 1.27 -9.66
C THR A 70 -10.28 1.58 -10.09
N PHE A 71 -9.97 1.38 -11.37
CA PHE A 71 -8.65 1.61 -11.95
C PHE A 71 -8.59 3.00 -12.58
N THR A 72 -7.51 3.74 -12.33
CA THR A 72 -7.33 5.11 -12.84
C THR A 72 -5.91 5.30 -13.40
N PRO A 73 -5.68 5.21 -14.72
CA PRO A 73 -6.67 5.02 -15.79
C PRO A 73 -7.23 3.59 -15.84
N ALA A 74 -8.26 3.39 -16.66
CA ALA A 74 -8.73 2.05 -17.00
C ALA A 74 -7.58 1.20 -17.56
N LEU A 75 -7.59 -0.10 -17.24
CA LEU A 75 -6.51 -0.99 -17.61
C LEU A 75 -6.47 -1.23 -19.12
N THR A 76 -5.27 -1.47 -19.65
CA THR A 76 -5.07 -2.01 -21.00
C THR A 76 -4.55 -3.43 -20.85
N LEU A 77 -5.40 -4.42 -21.15
CA LEU A 77 -5.05 -5.83 -21.02
C LEU A 77 -4.58 -6.43 -22.36
N PRO A 78 -3.60 -7.36 -22.34
CA PRO A 78 -2.80 -7.75 -21.19
C PRO A 78 -1.86 -6.62 -20.74
N LEU A 79 -1.50 -6.59 -19.44
CA LEU A 79 -0.66 -5.54 -18.88
C LEU A 79 0.75 -5.58 -19.49
N ALA A 80 1.35 -4.40 -19.64
CA ALA A 80 2.77 -4.27 -19.97
C ALA A 80 3.63 -4.68 -18.76
N ASN A 81 4.90 -5.06 -19.00
CA ASN A 81 5.82 -5.51 -17.95
C ASN A 81 6.10 -4.45 -16.86
N GLU A 82 5.93 -3.16 -17.19
CA GLU A 82 6.19 -2.00 -16.33
C GLU A 82 4.89 -1.21 -16.12
N HIS A 83 3.77 -1.90 -15.93
CA HIS A 83 2.50 -1.24 -15.68
C HIS A 83 2.49 -0.59 -14.29
N GLU A 84 2.25 0.71 -14.26
CA GLU A 84 1.98 1.45 -13.03
C GLU A 84 0.54 1.19 -12.56
N TRP A 85 0.39 0.76 -11.32
CA TRP A 85 -0.87 0.54 -10.64
C TRP A 85 -1.39 1.81 -9.99
N ASN A 86 -2.61 2.19 -10.36
CA ASN A 86 -3.36 3.20 -9.65
C ASN A 86 -4.82 2.75 -9.55
N PHE A 87 -5.22 2.41 -8.32
CA PHE A 87 -6.57 1.96 -8.06
C PHE A 87 -7.07 2.34 -6.67
N THR A 88 -8.38 2.38 -6.54
CA THR A 88 -9.08 2.50 -5.27
C THR A 88 -10.03 1.34 -5.07
N MET A 89 -10.18 0.90 -3.83
CA MET A 89 -11.16 -0.07 -3.40
C MET A 89 -12.15 0.62 -2.47
N THR A 90 -13.43 0.46 -2.79
CA THR A 90 -14.53 0.85 -1.90
C THR A 90 -15.20 -0.40 -1.33
N THR A 91 -15.71 -0.29 -0.10
CA THR A 91 -16.60 -1.28 0.52
C THR A 91 -17.90 -0.59 0.87
N ASP A 92 -19.02 -1.10 0.36
CA ASP A 92 -20.35 -0.49 0.53
C ASP A 92 -20.39 1.00 0.11
N GLY A 93 -19.60 1.33 -0.93
CA GLY A 93 -19.48 2.68 -1.48
C GLY A 93 -18.64 3.66 -0.64
N GLN A 94 -18.01 3.23 0.45
CA GLN A 94 -17.03 4.03 1.20
C GLN A 94 -15.60 3.68 0.77
N PRO A 95 -14.70 4.67 0.60
CA PRO A 95 -13.28 4.42 0.39
C PRO A 95 -12.71 3.55 1.51
N CYS A 96 -11.94 2.52 1.15
CA CYS A 96 -11.33 1.63 2.13
C CYS A 96 -9.82 1.51 1.91
N LEU A 97 -9.40 1.27 0.67
CA LEU A 97 -8.00 1.12 0.30
C LEU A 97 -7.71 1.90 -0.99
N ALA A 98 -6.51 2.45 -1.10
CA ALA A 98 -5.98 2.98 -2.34
C ALA A 98 -4.52 2.54 -2.50
N TYR A 99 -4.14 2.21 -3.73
CA TYR A 99 -2.76 1.94 -4.09
C TYR A 99 -2.40 2.76 -5.32
N ASN A 100 -1.25 3.40 -5.28
CA ASN A 100 -0.71 4.18 -6.37
C ASN A 100 0.78 3.93 -6.44
N ASP A 101 1.30 3.48 -7.58
CA ASP A 101 2.72 3.42 -7.84
C ASP A 101 3.10 4.26 -9.07
N SER A 102 4.39 4.53 -9.16
CA SER A 102 5.02 5.28 -10.23
C SER A 102 6.50 4.90 -10.31
N ASP A 103 7.19 5.40 -11.32
CA ASP A 103 8.65 5.32 -11.41
C ASP A 103 9.40 5.88 -10.17
N GLU A 104 8.76 6.70 -9.34
CA GLU A 104 9.37 7.30 -8.14
C GLU A 104 9.12 6.51 -6.85
N GLY A 105 8.25 5.50 -6.87
CA GLY A 105 7.87 4.69 -5.70
C GLY A 105 6.37 4.44 -5.63
N PHE A 106 5.85 4.10 -4.44
CA PHE A 106 4.44 3.76 -4.26
C PHE A 106 3.84 4.37 -2.99
N GLU A 107 2.51 4.40 -2.94
CA GLU A 107 1.70 4.75 -1.79
C GLU A 107 0.62 3.68 -1.59
N LEU A 108 0.49 3.19 -0.35
CA LEU A 108 -0.62 2.37 0.09
C LEU A 108 -1.36 3.13 1.19
N THR A 109 -2.63 3.43 0.94
CA THR A 109 -3.53 4.05 1.91
C THR A 109 -4.61 3.07 2.32
N VAL A 110 -4.82 2.90 3.62
CA VAL A 110 -5.92 2.09 4.19
C VAL A 110 -6.62 2.92 5.26
N GLY A 111 -7.88 3.28 5.02
CA GLY A 111 -8.58 4.25 5.87
C GLY A 111 -7.84 5.59 5.89
N ASP A 112 -7.42 6.03 7.08
CA ASP A 112 -6.65 7.26 7.30
C ASP A 112 -5.12 7.03 7.35
N ASP A 113 -4.66 5.77 7.26
CA ASP A 113 -3.26 5.41 7.37
C ASP A 113 -2.62 5.28 5.99
N THR A 114 -1.54 6.03 5.75
CA THR A 114 -0.76 5.96 4.50
C THR A 114 0.69 5.57 4.79
N VAL A 115 1.17 4.55 4.09
CA VAL A 115 2.60 4.25 3.96
C VAL A 115 3.05 4.59 2.54
N SER A 116 4.19 5.25 2.42
CA SER A 116 4.76 5.60 1.12
C SER A 116 6.22 5.17 1.01
N GLU A 117 6.59 4.64 -0.14
CA GLU A 117 7.95 4.38 -0.53
C GLU A 117 8.36 5.39 -1.60
N VAL A 118 9.56 5.94 -1.48
CA VAL A 118 10.14 6.84 -2.47
C VAL A 118 11.58 6.46 -2.77
N LEU A 119 11.95 6.53 -4.04
CA LEU A 119 13.34 6.46 -4.48
C LEU A 119 14.03 7.79 -4.15
N THR A 120 15.14 7.70 -3.43
CA THR A 120 15.95 8.86 -3.05
C THR A 120 17.19 8.98 -3.94
N GLY A 121 17.74 10.19 -4.03
CA GLY A 121 18.90 10.48 -4.88
C GLY A 121 20.07 9.51 -4.62
N ASN A 122 20.76 9.12 -5.70
CA ASN A 122 21.77 8.05 -5.75
C ASN A 122 21.23 6.62 -5.63
N GLY A 123 19.94 6.39 -5.89
CA GLY A 123 19.35 5.05 -5.88
C GLY A 123 19.08 4.53 -4.47
N GLY A 124 18.92 5.44 -3.50
CA GLY A 124 18.47 5.08 -2.16
C GLY A 124 16.97 4.81 -2.13
N LEU A 125 16.49 4.28 -1.01
CA LEU A 125 15.10 3.97 -0.75
C LEU A 125 14.69 4.62 0.57
N ALA A 126 13.51 5.22 0.64
CA ALA A 126 12.94 5.70 1.88
C ALA A 126 11.48 5.27 2.00
N LEU A 127 11.09 4.84 3.20
CA LEU A 127 9.72 4.48 3.55
C LEU A 127 9.22 5.45 4.61
N THR A 128 8.07 6.07 4.38
CA THR A 128 7.41 6.98 5.33
C THR A 128 6.16 6.30 5.88
N CYS A 129 6.04 6.29 7.20
CA CYS A 129 4.95 5.65 7.92
C CYS A 129 3.79 6.63 8.21
N PRO A 130 2.59 6.13 8.55
CA PRO A 130 1.42 6.98 8.86
C PRO A 130 1.64 7.98 9.99
N ASP A 131 2.51 7.65 10.95
CA ASP A 131 2.86 8.52 12.09
C ASP A 131 3.88 9.63 11.73
N GLY A 132 4.35 9.66 10.48
CA GLY A 132 5.35 10.58 9.96
C GLY A 132 6.79 10.14 10.18
N SER A 133 7.05 8.97 10.77
CA SER A 133 8.42 8.42 10.84
C SER A 133 8.92 8.03 9.46
N SER A 134 10.22 8.19 9.22
CA SER A 134 10.86 7.85 7.95
C SER A 134 12.05 6.91 8.14
N PHE A 135 12.12 5.86 7.34
CA PHE A 135 13.18 4.86 7.36
C PHE A 135 13.86 4.85 6.00
N SER A 136 15.18 5.07 5.96
CA SER A 136 15.90 5.17 4.68
C SER A 136 17.14 4.31 4.60
N ASN A 137 17.49 3.91 3.37
CA ASN A 137 18.70 3.18 3.04
C ASN A 137 19.32 3.77 1.77
N SER A 138 20.59 4.15 1.80
CA SER A 138 21.29 4.71 0.63
C SER A 138 21.76 3.66 -0.38
N ASN A 139 21.72 2.38 -0.02
CA ASN A 139 22.09 1.23 -0.84
C ASN A 139 21.07 0.08 -0.70
N PRO A 140 19.87 0.19 -1.28
CA PRO A 140 18.80 -0.80 -1.12
C PRO A 140 19.16 -2.19 -1.67
N ILE A 141 20.21 -2.31 -2.49
CA ILE A 141 20.75 -3.60 -2.92
C ILE A 141 21.23 -4.43 -1.71
N GLU A 142 21.71 -3.80 -0.64
CA GLU A 142 22.10 -4.50 0.60
C GLU A 142 20.90 -5.15 1.30
N LEU A 143 19.69 -4.61 1.13
CA LEU A 143 18.46 -5.18 1.70
C LEU A 143 18.11 -6.53 1.04
N LEU A 144 18.57 -6.76 -0.19
CA LEU A 144 18.43 -8.07 -0.85
C LEU A 144 19.28 -9.16 -0.17
N SER A 145 20.21 -8.79 0.72
CA SER A 145 21.09 -9.73 1.43
C SER A 145 20.60 -10.07 2.85
N CYS A 146 19.41 -9.60 3.26
CA CYS A 146 18.88 -9.90 4.59
C CYS A 146 18.71 -11.42 4.81
N PRO A 147 18.89 -11.96 6.02
CA PRO A 147 18.99 -13.41 6.27
C PRO A 147 17.76 -14.25 5.85
N ASP A 148 16.61 -13.63 5.59
CA ASP A 148 15.40 -14.27 5.05
C ASP A 148 15.19 -14.01 3.55
N SER A 149 16.23 -13.55 2.84
CA SER A 149 16.29 -12.98 1.47
C SER A 149 15.75 -13.85 0.35
N ASN A 150 14.43 -13.99 0.30
CA ASN A 150 13.75 -14.01 -0.98
C ASN A 150 13.41 -12.56 -1.37
N PHE A 151 13.32 -12.26 -2.67
CA PHE A 151 12.84 -10.96 -3.18
C PHE A 151 11.52 -10.48 -2.53
N GLY A 152 10.78 -11.38 -1.89
CA GLY A 152 9.56 -11.11 -1.13
C GLY A 152 9.72 -10.43 0.24
N ASN A 153 10.91 -9.96 0.62
CA ASN A 153 11.13 -9.26 1.91
C ASN A 153 11.17 -7.74 1.81
N LEU A 154 11.13 -7.18 0.61
CA LEU A 154 10.90 -5.75 0.44
C LEU A 154 9.39 -5.51 0.32
N PRO A 155 8.89 -4.37 0.81
CA PRO A 155 7.59 -3.86 0.41
C PRO A 155 7.45 -3.89 -1.12
N GLY A 156 6.25 -4.22 -1.59
CA GLY A 156 6.03 -4.29 -3.03
C GLY A 156 4.74 -5.00 -3.38
N ASN A 157 4.60 -5.28 -4.66
CA ASN A 157 3.43 -5.93 -5.22
C ASN A 157 3.80 -7.12 -6.13
N THR A 158 2.79 -7.95 -6.39
CA THR A 158 2.80 -8.97 -7.42
C THR A 158 1.51 -8.83 -8.22
N SER A 159 1.59 -9.06 -9.52
CA SER A 159 0.41 -9.01 -10.37
C SER A 159 0.49 -10.04 -11.49
N SER A 160 -0.68 -10.38 -12.01
CA SER A 160 -0.84 -11.23 -13.18
C SER A 160 -1.99 -10.69 -14.02
N SER A 161 -1.89 -10.85 -15.34
CA SER A 161 -2.97 -10.46 -16.24
C SER A 161 -3.10 -11.39 -17.44
N GLY A 162 -4.34 -11.58 -17.87
CA GLY A 162 -4.73 -12.22 -19.12
C GLY A 162 -5.35 -11.22 -20.09
N ILE A 163 -6.13 -11.73 -21.06
CA ILE A 163 -6.86 -10.89 -22.01
C ILE A 163 -8.13 -10.27 -21.40
N ASP A 164 -8.68 -10.93 -20.39
CA ASP A 164 -9.94 -10.63 -19.70
C ASP A 164 -9.83 -10.77 -18.18
N SER A 165 -8.64 -11.13 -17.67
CA SER A 165 -8.40 -11.33 -16.24
C SER A 165 -7.25 -10.48 -15.70
N VAL A 166 -7.33 -10.14 -14.42
CA VAL A 166 -6.30 -9.38 -13.73
C VAL A 166 -6.32 -9.66 -12.22
N SER A 167 -5.15 -9.84 -11.63
CA SER A 167 -4.98 -10.05 -10.19
C SER A 167 -3.84 -9.20 -9.64
N PHE A 168 -3.97 -8.70 -8.43
CA PHE A 168 -2.95 -7.93 -7.73
C PHE A 168 -2.86 -8.38 -6.26
N GLY A 169 -1.63 -8.46 -5.76
CA GLY A 169 -1.35 -8.75 -4.36
C GLY A 169 -0.17 -7.95 -3.83
N LEU A 170 -0.15 -7.75 -2.53
CA LEU A 170 0.98 -7.17 -1.81
C LEU A 170 1.90 -8.28 -1.30
N ILE A 171 3.21 -8.04 -1.32
CA ILE A 171 4.22 -8.96 -0.77
C ILE A 171 4.80 -8.40 0.53
N ASN A 172 5.48 -9.25 1.29
CA ASN A 172 6.08 -8.88 2.58
C ASN A 172 5.09 -8.31 3.61
N THR A 173 3.83 -8.75 3.63
CA THR A 173 2.79 -8.19 4.52
C THR A 173 2.72 -8.88 5.89
N GLY A 174 3.64 -9.80 6.17
CA GLY A 174 3.59 -10.71 7.34
C GLY A 174 2.87 -12.04 7.05
N VAL A 175 2.09 -12.08 5.98
CA VAL A 175 1.70 -13.30 5.25
C VAL A 175 2.41 -13.23 3.89
N ASN A 176 2.97 -14.32 3.37
CA ASN A 176 3.89 -14.29 2.21
C ASN A 176 3.38 -13.40 1.04
N THR A 177 2.08 -13.46 0.75
CA THR A 177 1.40 -12.59 -0.21
C THR A 177 -0.02 -12.34 0.28
N LEU A 178 -0.46 -11.09 0.23
CA LEU A 178 -1.83 -10.67 0.51
C LEU A 178 -2.51 -10.29 -0.81
N THR A 179 -3.38 -11.15 -1.32
CA THR A 179 -4.16 -10.87 -2.52
C THR A 179 -5.15 -9.73 -2.26
N ILE A 180 -5.10 -8.67 -3.05
CA ILE A 180 -6.02 -7.52 -2.92
C ILE A 180 -7.25 -7.71 -3.80
N PHE A 181 -7.06 -8.21 -5.03
CA PHE A 181 -8.15 -8.55 -5.93
C PHE A 181 -7.75 -9.64 -6.94
N ASP A 182 -8.75 -10.38 -7.41
CA ASP A 182 -8.71 -11.30 -8.56
C ASP A 182 -10.00 -11.12 -9.38
N CYS A 183 -9.87 -10.79 -10.67
CA CYS A 183 -10.95 -10.31 -11.51
C CYS A 183 -10.97 -11.01 -12.88
N ASN A 184 -12.16 -11.35 -13.38
CA ASN A 184 -12.42 -11.96 -14.70
C ASN A 184 -13.81 -11.57 -15.24
#